data_AF-A0A959Y5G4-F1
#
_entry.id   AF-A0A959Y5G4-F1
#
_cell.length_a   1.000
_cell.length_b   1.000
_cell.length_c   1.000
_cell.angle_alpha   90.00
_cell.angle_beta   90.00
_cell.angle_gamma   90.00
#
_symmetry.space_group_name_H-M   'P 1'
#
loop_
_entity.id
_entity.type
_entity.pdbx_description
1 polymer ?
#
loop_
_entity_poly.entity_id
_entity_poly.type
_entity_poly.pdbx_seq_one_letter_code
_entity_poly.pdbx_strand_id
1 'polypeptide(L)'
;RTGTMNRSTNGHYLLLTLQDGHIYDEHSPAGGSEADLPLLRGSFEEDMIRFDLSGLGLDRTDEDLFRDHYQMLTMGQLRTAEDSLRLHAEERGAEESEHLLNALWPTRRKDAERPQGTHEPFADKLRGMTPPVKANLYEVAMNMARNNINYLEHTTEARRSRNEHLSKFQVEWHRKPMLALACLIFFFIGAPLGAIIRKGGMGLPAVFAIAFFLVFHIISFSTERLVIAGKLTAWPGMWMSTLVLLPVGLFLTWKAASDSPLLDRDAYYRGWEKLRSRFSRHAGPSTLS
;
A
#
# COMPACT_ATOMS: atom_id res chain seq x y z
N ARG A 1 -32.98 14.93 41.06
CA ARG A 1 -32.32 13.92 40.19
C ARG A 1 -30.88 13.78 40.64
N THR A 2 -30.58 12.69 41.33
CA THR A 2 -29.26 12.34 41.83
C THR A 2 -28.87 11.01 41.22
N GLY A 3 -27.61 10.85 40.86
CA GLY A 3 -27.09 9.60 40.33
C GLY A 3 -25.84 9.23 41.08
N THR A 4 -25.72 7.98 41.51
CA THR A 4 -24.49 7.45 42.09
C THR A 4 -23.95 6.33 41.20
N MET A 5 -22.64 6.33 41.01
CA MET A 5 -21.94 5.37 40.17
C MET A 5 -20.98 4.58 41.03
N ASN A 6 -21.22 3.27 41.11
CA ASN A 6 -20.41 2.34 41.89
C ASN A 6 -19.91 1.20 41.02
N ARG A 7 -18.71 0.70 41.29
CA ARG A 7 -18.23 -0.54 40.68
C ARG A 7 -18.76 -1.73 41.48
N SER A 8 -19.19 -2.78 40.79
CA SER A 8 -19.49 -4.07 41.40
C SER A 8 -18.24 -4.61 42.11
N THR A 9 -18.43 -5.34 43.20
CA THR A 9 -17.35 -5.96 44.01
C THR A 9 -16.38 -6.81 43.19
N ASN A 10 -16.85 -7.38 42.07
CA ASN A 10 -16.03 -8.20 41.17
C ASN A 10 -15.38 -7.39 40.03
N GLY A 11 -15.57 -6.07 39.97
CA GLY A 11 -14.97 -5.18 38.97
C GLY A 11 -15.52 -5.30 37.54
N HIS A 12 -16.31 -6.32 37.23
CA HIS A 12 -16.86 -6.58 35.88
C HIS A 12 -18.04 -5.69 35.50
N TYR A 13 -18.66 -5.00 36.47
CA TYR A 13 -19.85 -4.18 36.20
C TYR A 13 -19.73 -2.80 36.80
N LEU A 14 -20.17 -1.80 36.04
CA LEU A 14 -20.42 -0.45 36.54
C LEU A 14 -21.92 -0.30 36.78
N LEU A 15 -22.28 -0.01 38.02
CA LEU A 15 -23.66 0.16 38.46
C LEU A 15 -23.94 1.66 38.57
N LEU A 16 -24.89 2.14 37.80
CA LEU A 16 -25.39 3.51 37.85
C LEU A 16 -26.78 3.49 38.46
N THR A 17 -26.89 3.93 39.72
CA THR A 17 -28.18 4.09 40.41
C THR A 17 -28.66 5.52 40.21
N LEU A 18 -29.79 5.66 39.52
CA LEU A 18 -30.45 6.93 39.22
C LEU A 18 -31.67 7.09 40.14
N GLN A 19 -31.86 8.29 40.68
CA GLN A 19 -33.00 8.65 41.52
C GLN A 19 -33.80 9.80 40.90
N ASP A 20 -35.13 9.69 40.95
CA ASP A 20 -36.11 10.62 40.39
C ASP A 20 -35.91 10.92 38.90
N GLY A 21 -35.91 9.88 38.06
CA GLY A 21 -35.67 10.00 36.63
C GLY A 21 -36.91 9.83 35.76
N HIS A 22 -36.75 10.13 34.47
CA HIS A 22 -37.75 9.84 33.45
C HIS A 22 -37.11 9.02 32.34
N ILE A 23 -37.83 8.01 31.87
CA ILE A 23 -37.45 7.16 30.74
C ILE A 23 -38.30 7.59 29.55
N TYR A 24 -37.65 7.75 28.42
CA TYR A 24 -38.27 7.99 27.13
C TYR A 24 -38.00 6.78 26.26
N ASP A 25 -39.05 6.16 25.72
CA ASP A 25 -38.92 5.02 24.82
C ASP A 25 -39.72 5.31 23.54
N GLU A 26 -39.02 5.22 22.40
CA GLU A 26 -39.58 5.36 21.06
C GLU A 26 -39.57 3.98 20.40
N HIS A 27 -40.68 3.25 20.53
CA HIS A 27 -40.82 1.96 19.86
C HIS A 27 -41.14 2.16 18.38
N SER A 28 -40.29 1.66 17.49
CA SER A 28 -40.59 1.54 16.07
C SER A 28 -41.38 0.25 15.82
N PRO A 29 -42.67 0.29 15.46
CA PRO A 29 -43.38 -0.92 15.07
C PRO A 29 -42.74 -1.51 13.80
N ALA A 30 -42.46 -2.80 13.82
CA ALA A 30 -41.90 -3.49 12.65
C ALA A 30 -42.89 -3.41 11.47
N GLY A 31 -42.60 -2.55 10.49
CA GLY A 31 -43.35 -2.41 9.24
C GLY A 31 -44.35 -1.24 9.15
N GLY A 32 -44.36 -0.29 10.09
CA GLY A 32 -45.21 0.91 10.03
C GLY A 32 -44.49 2.16 9.48
N SER A 33 -45.22 2.99 8.73
CA SER A 33 -44.74 4.29 8.20
C SER A 33 -44.22 5.20 9.33
N GLU A 34 -43.08 5.88 9.09
CA GLU A 34 -42.35 6.83 9.98
C GLU A 34 -43.18 7.96 10.62
N ALA A 35 -44.46 8.09 10.28
CA ALA A 35 -45.25 9.28 10.55
C ALA A 35 -45.92 9.32 11.93
N ASP A 36 -45.94 8.21 12.69
CA ASP A 36 -46.61 8.18 14.00
C ASP A 36 -45.92 7.20 14.97
N LEU A 37 -44.80 7.64 15.56
CA LEU A 37 -44.09 6.90 16.61
C LEU A 37 -44.66 7.33 17.99
N PRO A 38 -45.38 6.44 18.71
CA PRO A 38 -45.91 6.80 20.02
C PRO A 38 -44.76 6.93 21.02
N LEU A 39 -44.53 8.16 21.51
CA LEU A 39 -43.53 8.43 22.55
C LEU A 39 -44.05 7.96 23.91
N LEU A 40 -43.45 6.91 24.46
CA LEU A 40 -43.72 6.47 25.82
C LEU A 40 -42.83 7.26 26.80
N ARG A 41 -43.47 7.85 27.82
CA ARG A 41 -42.79 8.56 28.92
C ARG A 41 -43.11 7.87 30.24
N GLY A 42 -42.11 7.28 30.87
CA GLY A 42 -42.18 6.75 32.23
C GLY A 42 -41.45 7.66 33.21
N SER A 43 -41.88 7.70 34.47
CA SER A 43 -41.12 8.27 35.58
C SER A 43 -40.78 7.17 36.58
N PHE A 44 -39.59 7.20 37.14
CA PHE A 44 -39.14 6.24 38.15
C PHE A 44 -38.55 6.97 39.36
N GLU A 45 -38.75 6.38 40.54
CA GLU A 45 -38.17 6.87 41.79
C GLU A 45 -36.72 6.39 41.95
N GLU A 46 -36.44 5.12 41.63
CA GLU A 46 -35.09 4.55 41.59
C GLU A 46 -34.95 3.59 40.40
N ASP A 47 -33.87 3.73 39.62
CA ASP A 47 -33.52 2.81 38.53
C ASP A 47 -32.02 2.49 38.58
N MET A 48 -31.67 1.25 38.25
CA MET A 48 -30.28 0.76 38.30
C MET A 48 -29.85 0.24 36.93
N ILE A 49 -28.97 1.01 36.28
CA ILE A 49 -28.38 0.63 34.99
C ILE A 49 -27.06 -0.09 35.24
N ARG A 50 -26.90 -1.28 34.67
CA ARG A 50 -25.69 -2.10 34.78
C ARG A 50 -24.95 -2.11 33.44
N PHE A 51 -23.74 -1.55 33.43
CA PHE A 51 -22.85 -1.65 32.28
C PHE A 51 -21.87 -2.81 32.48
N ASP A 52 -21.78 -3.69 31.49
CA ASP A 52 -20.79 -4.76 31.44
C ASP A 52 -19.43 -4.21 30.97
N LEU A 53 -18.41 -4.37 31.79
CA LEU A 53 -17.04 -3.94 31.51
C LEU A 53 -16.19 -5.07 30.91
N SER A 54 -16.74 -6.27 30.73
CA SER A 54 -16.01 -7.45 30.25
C SER A 54 -15.43 -7.24 28.85
N GLY A 55 -16.14 -6.53 27.95
CA GLY A 55 -15.66 -6.17 26.62
C GLY A 55 -14.71 -4.96 26.55
N LEU A 56 -14.43 -4.32 27.70
CA LEU A 56 -13.47 -3.21 27.83
C LEU A 56 -12.13 -3.66 28.44
N GLY A 57 -11.97 -4.97 28.69
CA GLY A 57 -10.69 -5.57 29.01
C GLY A 57 -9.72 -5.45 27.82
N LEU A 58 -8.44 -5.23 28.09
CA LEU A 58 -7.38 -5.36 27.09
C LEU A 58 -7.24 -6.85 26.73
N ASP A 59 -8.14 -7.37 25.91
CA ASP A 59 -7.96 -8.69 25.31
C ASP A 59 -6.75 -8.62 24.38
N ARG A 60 -5.79 -9.53 24.60
CA ARG A 60 -4.64 -9.66 23.70
C ARG A 60 -5.20 -9.93 22.31
N THR A 61 -4.92 -9.03 21.38
CA THR A 61 -5.33 -9.19 19.99
C THR A 61 -4.86 -10.54 19.50
N ASP A 62 -5.76 -11.31 18.90
CA ASP A 62 -5.50 -12.68 18.47
C ASP A 62 -4.30 -12.71 17.51
N GLU A 63 -3.19 -13.26 17.99
CA GLU A 63 -1.92 -13.27 17.28
C GLU A 63 -1.97 -14.21 16.07
N ASP A 64 -2.83 -15.25 16.12
CA ASP A 64 -3.07 -16.16 15.00
C ASP A 64 -3.68 -15.45 13.80
N LEU A 65 -4.43 -14.35 14.03
CA LEU A 65 -5.02 -13.54 12.95
C LEU A 65 -3.97 -12.83 12.07
N PHE A 66 -2.74 -12.66 12.57
CA PHE A 66 -1.68 -11.91 11.88
C PHE A 66 -0.49 -12.76 11.44
N ARG A 67 -0.45 -14.05 11.76
CA ARG A 67 0.70 -14.93 11.46
C ARG A 67 1.04 -15.00 9.98
N ASP A 68 0.04 -14.89 9.12
CA ASP A 68 0.22 -14.94 7.65
C ASP A 68 0.56 -13.57 7.05
N HIS A 69 0.62 -12.51 7.86
CA HIS A 69 0.93 -11.18 7.37
C HIS A 69 2.40 -11.11 6.93
N TYR A 70 2.63 -10.70 5.67
CA TYR A 70 3.94 -10.69 5.03
C TYR A 70 5.05 -9.97 5.83
N GLN A 71 4.72 -8.95 6.63
CA GLN A 71 5.70 -8.25 7.48
C GLN A 71 6.19 -9.09 8.68
N MET A 72 5.37 -10.03 9.16
CA MET A 72 5.66 -10.88 10.31
C MET A 72 6.42 -12.16 9.93
N LEU A 73 6.51 -12.46 8.63
CA LEU A 73 7.21 -13.65 8.14
C LEU A 73 8.73 -13.52 8.24
N THR A 74 9.37 -14.65 8.50
CA THR A 74 10.83 -14.79 8.40
C THR A 74 11.28 -14.82 6.94
N MET A 75 12.56 -14.58 6.69
CA MET A 75 13.14 -14.55 5.34
C MET A 75 12.93 -15.86 4.54
N GLY A 76 13.00 -17.00 5.24
CA GLY A 76 12.75 -18.31 4.64
C GLY A 76 11.27 -18.51 4.30
N GLN A 77 10.37 -18.15 5.22
CA GLN A 77 8.92 -18.21 5.00
C GLN A 77 8.46 -17.26 3.89
N LEU A 78 9.04 -16.06 3.80
CA LEU A 78 8.79 -15.11 2.71
C LEU A 78 9.09 -15.71 1.34
N ARG A 79 10.21 -16.43 1.22
CA ARG A 79 10.60 -17.10 -0.03
C ARG A 79 9.63 -18.22 -0.40
N THR A 80 9.28 -19.09 0.56
CA THR A 80 8.30 -20.16 0.31
C THR A 80 6.93 -19.59 -0.05
N ALA A 81 6.49 -18.53 0.62
CA ALA A 81 5.25 -17.85 0.30
C ALA A 81 5.29 -17.20 -1.09
N GLU A 82 6.42 -16.57 -1.47
CA GLU A 82 6.62 -16.01 -2.81
C GLU A 82 6.53 -17.08 -3.91
N ASP A 83 7.19 -18.23 -3.71
CA ASP A 83 7.18 -19.35 -4.66
C ASP A 83 5.75 -19.90 -4.82
N SER A 84 5.01 -20.09 -3.71
CA SER A 84 3.61 -20.51 -3.74
C SER A 84 2.71 -19.49 -4.45
N LEU A 85 2.88 -18.20 -4.17
CA LEU A 85 2.09 -17.12 -4.80
C LEU A 85 2.37 -17.01 -6.29
N ARG A 86 3.62 -17.22 -6.73
CA ARG A 86 3.98 -17.27 -8.15
C ARG A 86 3.30 -18.42 -8.86
N LEU A 87 3.36 -19.63 -8.30
CA LEU A 87 2.70 -20.80 -8.87
C LEU A 87 1.20 -20.56 -9.06
N HIS A 88 0.53 -20.06 -8.00
CA HIS A 88 -0.90 -19.72 -8.08
C HIS A 88 -1.18 -18.62 -9.11
N ALA A 89 -0.28 -17.64 -9.27
CA ALA A 89 -0.44 -16.59 -10.26
C ALA A 89 -0.31 -17.12 -11.70
N GLU A 90 0.56 -18.11 -11.94
CA GLU A 90 0.75 -18.78 -13.23
C GLU A 90 -0.46 -19.66 -13.58
N GLU A 91 -0.93 -20.49 -12.65
CA GLU A 91 -2.12 -21.34 -12.82
C GLU A 91 -3.36 -20.49 -13.17
N ARG A 92 -3.60 -19.41 -12.41
CA ARG A 92 -4.71 -18.47 -12.68
C ARG A 92 -4.54 -17.75 -14.01
N GLY A 93 -3.30 -17.49 -14.42
CA GLY A 93 -2.99 -16.91 -15.73
C GLY A 93 -3.37 -17.86 -16.87
N ALA A 94 -3.09 -19.16 -16.71
CA ALA A 94 -3.46 -20.20 -17.67
C ALA A 94 -4.98 -20.38 -17.76
N GLU A 95 -5.68 -20.50 -16.62
CA GLU A 95 -7.15 -20.59 -16.57
C GLU A 95 -7.83 -19.42 -17.27
N GLU A 96 -7.37 -18.20 -17.00
CA GLU A 96 -7.89 -16.99 -17.64
C GLU A 96 -7.61 -16.98 -19.14
N SER A 97 -6.43 -17.41 -19.56
CA SER A 97 -6.10 -17.50 -20.99
C SER A 97 -7.03 -18.47 -21.73
N GLU A 98 -7.33 -19.63 -21.12
CA GLU A 98 -8.24 -20.62 -21.68
C GLU A 98 -9.68 -20.09 -21.75
N HIS A 99 -10.16 -19.47 -20.67
CA HIS A 99 -11.48 -18.85 -20.62
C HIS A 99 -11.65 -17.78 -21.71
N LEU A 100 -10.65 -16.89 -21.86
CA LEU A 100 -10.67 -15.84 -22.87
C LEU A 100 -10.61 -16.41 -24.29
N LEU A 101 -9.79 -17.43 -24.54
CA LEU A 101 -9.70 -18.07 -25.86
C LEU A 101 -11.04 -18.71 -26.28
N ASN A 102 -11.78 -19.26 -25.31
CA ASN A 102 -13.12 -19.82 -25.55
C ASN A 102 -14.18 -18.73 -25.72
N ALA A 103 -14.16 -17.69 -24.88
CA ALA A 103 -15.14 -16.60 -24.91
C ALA A 103 -14.98 -15.68 -26.14
N LEU A 104 -13.76 -15.53 -26.64
CA LEU A 104 -13.38 -14.67 -27.78
C LEU A 104 -13.12 -15.47 -29.07
N TRP A 105 -13.63 -16.70 -29.16
CA TRP A 105 -13.51 -17.53 -30.35
C TRP A 105 -13.88 -16.82 -31.67
N PRO A 106 -14.89 -15.90 -31.74
CA PRO A 106 -15.24 -15.22 -32.99
C PRO A 106 -14.19 -14.18 -33.42
N THR A 107 -13.43 -13.64 -32.46
CA THR A 107 -12.39 -12.63 -32.68
C THR A 107 -10.99 -13.23 -32.79
N ARG A 108 -10.87 -14.56 -32.80
CA ARG A 108 -9.60 -15.28 -32.89
C ARG A 108 -8.89 -14.99 -34.22
N ARG A 109 -7.58 -14.80 -34.17
CA ARG A 109 -6.71 -14.66 -35.34
C ARG A 109 -6.91 -15.88 -36.27
N LYS A 110 -7.10 -15.65 -37.58
CA LYS A 110 -7.46 -16.68 -38.58
C LYS A 110 -6.50 -17.88 -38.64
N ASP A 111 -5.27 -17.64 -38.19
CA ASP A 111 -4.10 -18.51 -38.17
C ASP A 111 -4.02 -19.41 -36.92
N ALA A 112 -4.89 -19.24 -35.94
CA ALA A 112 -4.90 -20.07 -34.74
C ALA A 112 -5.90 -21.25 -34.88
N GLU A 113 -5.46 -22.46 -34.54
CA GLU A 113 -6.19 -23.72 -34.73
C GLU A 113 -7.65 -23.65 -34.26
N ARG A 114 -8.59 -23.80 -35.19
CA ARG A 114 -10.02 -23.79 -34.90
C ARG A 114 -10.38 -25.01 -34.06
N PRO A 115 -11.17 -24.86 -32.99
CA PRO A 115 -11.81 -26.01 -32.34
C PRO A 115 -12.56 -26.81 -33.40
N GLN A 116 -12.37 -28.13 -33.45
CA GLN A 116 -13.02 -28.98 -34.44
C GLN A 116 -14.53 -29.01 -34.18
N GLY A 117 -15.29 -28.36 -35.06
CA GLY A 117 -16.75 -28.32 -35.03
C GLY A 117 -17.26 -27.54 -36.24
N THR A 118 -18.09 -28.18 -37.06
CA THR A 118 -18.72 -27.61 -38.25
C THR A 118 -19.51 -26.36 -37.90
N HIS A 119 -19.00 -25.19 -38.25
CA HIS A 119 -19.76 -23.95 -38.28
C HIS A 119 -20.03 -23.60 -39.74
N GLU A 120 -21.20 -24.03 -40.23
CA GLU A 120 -21.84 -23.47 -41.43
C GLU A 120 -21.71 -21.93 -41.46
N PRO A 121 -21.61 -21.30 -42.65
CA PRO A 121 -21.56 -19.84 -42.75
C PRO A 121 -22.81 -19.21 -42.11
N PHE A 122 -22.64 -18.72 -40.88
CA PHE A 122 -23.72 -18.15 -40.06
C PHE A 122 -24.43 -16.97 -40.75
N ALA A 123 -23.71 -16.30 -41.66
CA ALA A 123 -24.23 -15.21 -42.48
C ALA A 123 -25.44 -15.63 -43.36
N ASP A 124 -25.47 -16.86 -43.86
CA ASP A 124 -26.58 -17.34 -44.69
C ASP A 124 -27.81 -17.71 -43.84
N LYS A 125 -27.59 -18.22 -42.61
CA LYS A 125 -28.66 -18.43 -41.62
C LYS A 125 -29.29 -17.13 -41.14
N LEU A 126 -28.50 -16.06 -41.01
CA LEU A 126 -28.98 -14.73 -40.65
C LEU A 126 -29.94 -14.15 -41.71
N ARG A 127 -29.74 -14.44 -43.00
CA ARG A 127 -30.57 -13.86 -44.08
C ARG A 127 -32.03 -14.33 -44.00
N GLY A 128 -32.27 -15.58 -43.61
CA GLY A 128 -33.61 -16.19 -43.52
C GLY A 128 -34.40 -15.89 -42.22
N MET A 129 -33.82 -15.19 -41.24
CA MET A 129 -34.48 -14.92 -39.95
C MET A 129 -35.46 -13.73 -40.01
N THR A 130 -36.55 -13.83 -39.24
CA THR A 130 -37.52 -12.74 -39.05
C THR A 130 -36.89 -11.56 -38.29
N PRO A 131 -37.35 -10.31 -38.53
CA PRO A 131 -36.83 -9.12 -37.84
C PRO A 131 -36.74 -9.20 -36.30
N PRO A 132 -37.74 -9.71 -35.56
CA PRO A 132 -37.66 -9.80 -34.10
C PRO A 132 -36.59 -10.80 -33.62
N VAL A 133 -36.36 -11.90 -34.35
CA VAL A 133 -35.33 -12.90 -34.01
C VAL A 133 -33.93 -12.30 -34.21
N LYS A 134 -33.73 -11.48 -35.24
CA LYS A 134 -32.47 -10.75 -35.47
C LYS A 134 -32.17 -9.76 -34.35
N ALA A 135 -33.17 -8.98 -33.92
CA ALA A 135 -33.00 -8.01 -32.84
C ALA A 135 -32.56 -8.69 -31.54
N ASN A 136 -33.24 -9.77 -31.14
CA ASN A 136 -32.86 -10.56 -29.96
C ASN A 136 -31.44 -11.15 -30.08
N LEU A 137 -31.07 -11.68 -31.26
CA LEU A 137 -29.72 -12.20 -31.50
C LEU A 137 -28.64 -11.12 -31.32
N TYR A 138 -28.88 -9.91 -31.83
CA TYR A 138 -27.95 -8.79 -31.63
C TYR A 138 -27.86 -8.36 -30.17
N GLU A 139 -28.97 -8.34 -29.43
CA GLU A 139 -28.97 -8.07 -27.99
C GLU A 139 -28.17 -9.12 -27.22
N VAL A 140 -28.35 -10.41 -27.52
CA VAL A 140 -27.56 -11.50 -26.93
C VAL A 140 -26.07 -11.31 -27.23
N ALA A 141 -25.71 -11.01 -28.48
CA ALA A 141 -24.32 -10.77 -28.87
C ALA A 141 -23.72 -9.54 -28.16
N MET A 142 -24.48 -8.44 -28.05
CA MET A 142 -24.07 -7.25 -27.32
C MET A 142 -23.88 -7.53 -25.83
N ASN A 143 -24.77 -8.31 -25.22
CA ASN A 143 -24.66 -8.70 -23.81
C ASN A 143 -23.45 -9.62 -23.58
N MET A 144 -23.17 -10.57 -24.48
CA MET A 144 -21.95 -11.39 -24.42
C MET A 144 -20.68 -10.52 -24.53
N ALA A 145 -20.66 -9.54 -25.45
CA ALA A 145 -19.52 -8.64 -25.59
C ALA A 145 -19.30 -7.80 -24.33
N ARG A 146 -20.37 -7.26 -23.74
CA ARG A 146 -20.32 -6.51 -22.47
C ARG A 146 -19.81 -7.37 -21.31
N ASN A 147 -20.28 -8.62 -21.22
CA ASN A 147 -19.83 -9.55 -20.18
C ASN A 147 -18.34 -9.87 -20.32
N ASN A 148 -17.84 -10.05 -21.55
CA ASN A 148 -16.42 -10.27 -21.80
C ASN A 148 -15.56 -9.04 -21.43
N ILE A 149 -16.04 -7.82 -21.71
CA ILE A 149 -15.36 -6.58 -21.30
C ILE A 149 -15.30 -6.49 -19.77
N ASN A 150 -16.42 -6.70 -19.09
CA ASN A 150 -16.47 -6.68 -17.62
C ASN A 150 -15.57 -7.76 -17.01
N TYR A 151 -15.51 -8.95 -17.62
CA TYR A 151 -14.61 -10.02 -17.20
C TYR A 151 -13.14 -9.59 -17.33
N LEU A 152 -12.75 -9.00 -18.47
CA LEU A 152 -11.39 -8.50 -18.69
C LEU A 152 -11.00 -7.39 -17.71
N GLU A 153 -11.90 -6.46 -17.41
CA GLU A 153 -11.67 -5.41 -16.42
C GLU A 153 -11.47 -6.02 -15.02
N HIS A 154 -12.32 -6.97 -14.64
CA HIS A 154 -12.19 -7.65 -13.35
C HIS A 154 -10.90 -8.47 -13.25
N THR A 155 -10.53 -9.22 -14.30
CA THR A 155 -9.31 -10.03 -14.26
C THR A 155 -8.04 -9.20 -14.33
N THR A 156 -8.03 -8.08 -15.06
CA THR A 156 -6.90 -7.15 -15.08
C THR A 156 -6.67 -6.51 -13.72
N GLU A 157 -7.73 -6.09 -13.03
CA GLU A 157 -7.63 -5.56 -11.67
C GLU A 157 -7.21 -6.66 -10.67
N ALA A 158 -7.76 -7.87 -10.78
CA ALA A 158 -7.37 -8.99 -9.94
C ALA A 158 -5.88 -9.38 -10.14
N ARG A 159 -5.39 -9.37 -11.39
CA ARG A 159 -3.98 -9.58 -11.73
C ARG A 159 -3.09 -8.50 -11.13
N ARG A 160 -3.51 -7.24 -11.23
CA ARG A 160 -2.81 -6.12 -10.63
C ARG A 160 -2.69 -6.28 -9.12
N SER A 161 -3.80 -6.53 -8.43
CA SER A 161 -3.82 -6.75 -6.97
C SER A 161 -2.94 -7.92 -6.53
N ARG A 162 -2.92 -9.02 -7.29
CA ARG A 162 -2.01 -10.15 -7.07
C ARG A 162 -0.54 -9.76 -7.22
N ASN A 163 -0.20 -9.05 -8.29
CA ASN A 163 1.17 -8.58 -8.52
C ASN A 163 1.62 -7.58 -7.46
N GLU A 164 0.73 -6.70 -7.01
CA GLU A 164 0.99 -5.78 -5.89
C GLU A 164 1.23 -6.56 -4.59
N HIS A 165 0.45 -7.62 -4.33
CA HIS A 165 0.70 -8.52 -3.21
C HIS A 165 2.08 -9.19 -3.33
N LEU A 166 2.40 -9.84 -4.45
CA LEU A 166 3.69 -10.48 -4.66
C LEU A 166 4.86 -9.50 -4.48
N SER A 167 4.70 -8.27 -4.98
CA SER A 167 5.69 -7.21 -4.84
C SER A 167 5.94 -6.83 -3.37
N LYS A 168 4.91 -6.86 -2.51
CA LYS A 168 5.08 -6.61 -1.06
C LYS A 168 5.95 -7.68 -0.39
N PHE A 169 5.80 -8.96 -0.76
CA PHE A 169 6.64 -10.04 -0.22
C PHE A 169 8.11 -9.85 -0.63
N GLN A 170 8.37 -9.52 -1.90
CA GLN A 170 9.73 -9.25 -2.40
C GLN A 170 10.36 -8.02 -1.75
N VAL A 171 9.57 -6.96 -1.55
CA VAL A 171 9.98 -5.73 -0.86
C VAL A 171 10.42 -6.04 0.57
N GLU A 172 9.60 -6.77 1.34
CA GLU A 172 9.94 -7.12 2.72
C GLU A 172 11.18 -8.02 2.81
N TRP A 173 11.35 -8.94 1.86
CA TRP A 173 12.57 -9.73 1.76
C TRP A 173 13.80 -8.81 1.62
N HIS A 174 13.79 -7.85 0.71
CA HIS A 174 14.92 -6.92 0.53
C HIS A 174 15.07 -5.90 1.65
N ARG A 175 13.98 -5.52 2.33
CA ARG A 175 13.98 -4.52 3.41
C ARG A 175 14.80 -4.97 4.62
N LYS A 176 14.68 -6.22 5.03
CA LYS A 176 15.39 -6.78 6.20
C LYS A 176 16.94 -6.66 6.08
N PRO A 177 17.60 -7.13 5.01
CA PRO A 177 19.05 -6.94 4.83
C PRO A 177 19.43 -5.49 4.55
N MET A 178 18.59 -4.74 3.82
CA MET A 178 18.84 -3.32 3.54
C MET A 178 18.91 -2.50 4.84
N LEU A 179 18.06 -2.76 5.82
CA LEU A 179 18.08 -2.07 7.11
C LEU A 179 19.40 -2.30 7.86
N ALA A 180 19.89 -3.54 7.88
CA ALA A 180 21.19 -3.86 8.50
C ALA A 180 22.35 -3.14 7.79
N LEU A 181 22.33 -3.11 6.45
CA LEU A 181 23.34 -2.38 5.67
C LEU A 181 23.24 -0.85 5.87
N ALA A 182 22.03 -0.31 5.99
CA ALA A 182 21.82 1.11 6.25
C ALA A 182 22.45 1.54 7.59
N CYS A 183 22.35 0.71 8.64
CA CYS A 183 23.04 0.96 9.91
C CYS A 183 24.57 1.08 9.74
N LEU A 184 25.18 0.22 8.92
CA LEU A 184 26.62 0.30 8.62
C LEU A 184 26.97 1.59 7.86
N ILE A 185 26.16 1.99 6.88
CA ILE A 185 26.36 3.22 6.13
C ILE A 185 26.22 4.45 7.05
N PHE A 186 25.22 4.47 7.92
CA PHE A 186 25.05 5.55 8.89
C PHE A 186 26.19 5.62 9.90
N PHE A 187 26.75 4.48 10.30
CA PHE A 187 27.96 4.45 11.12
C PHE A 187 29.14 5.12 10.40
N PHE A 188 29.36 4.81 9.12
CA PHE A 188 30.39 5.46 8.30
C PHE A 188 30.13 6.93 8.02
N ILE A 189 28.88 7.41 8.07
CA ILE A 189 28.58 8.84 7.96
C ILE A 189 28.80 9.53 9.31
N GLY A 190 28.35 8.92 10.40
CA GLY A 190 28.37 9.48 11.75
C GLY A 190 29.77 9.56 12.37
N ALA A 191 30.60 8.52 12.22
CA ALA A 191 31.95 8.47 12.76
C ALA A 191 32.86 9.63 12.26
N PRO A 192 32.98 9.89 10.94
CA PRO A 192 33.77 11.02 10.45
C PRO A 192 33.14 12.37 10.77
N LEU A 193 31.82 12.54 10.66
CA LEU A 193 31.17 13.82 11.00
C LEU A 193 31.34 14.19 12.47
N GLY A 194 31.26 13.22 13.38
CA GLY A 194 31.50 13.42 14.80
C GLY A 194 32.95 13.79 15.12
N ALA A 195 33.92 13.16 14.45
CA ALA A 195 35.35 13.43 14.64
C ALA A 195 35.79 14.78 14.03
N ILE A 196 35.26 15.14 12.85
CA ILE A 196 35.64 16.36 12.12
C ILE A 196 35.05 17.63 12.77
N ILE A 197 33.78 17.60 13.14
CA ILE A 197 33.01 18.81 13.53
C ILE A 197 33.16 19.10 15.03
N ARG A 198 34.36 18.91 15.59
CA ARG A 198 34.64 19.16 17.02
C ARG A 198 34.67 20.65 17.41
N LYS A 199 34.64 21.57 16.43
CA LYS A 199 34.62 23.04 16.65
C LYS A 199 33.20 23.65 16.67
N GLY A 200 32.16 22.86 16.44
CA GLY A 200 30.76 23.27 16.59
C GLY A 200 30.17 22.77 17.91
N GLY A 201 29.16 23.46 18.46
CA GLY A 201 28.44 22.97 19.64
C GLY A 201 27.81 21.58 19.42
N MET A 202 27.47 20.88 20.50
CA MET A 202 27.03 19.46 20.49
C MET A 202 25.89 19.13 19.50
N GLY A 203 25.13 20.12 19.02
CA GLY A 203 24.03 19.94 18.09
C GLY A 203 24.39 19.84 16.60
N LEU A 204 25.54 20.36 16.14
CA LEU A 204 25.83 20.45 14.70
C LEU A 204 25.97 19.05 14.03
N PRO A 205 26.69 18.07 14.60
CA PRO A 205 26.74 16.72 14.06
C PRO A 205 25.36 16.02 14.06
N ALA A 206 24.55 16.27 15.10
CA ALA A 206 23.22 15.69 15.23
C ALA A 206 22.26 16.19 14.14
N VAL A 207 22.31 17.48 13.80
CA VAL A 207 21.50 18.05 12.71
C VAL A 207 21.84 17.39 11.37
N PHE A 208 23.13 17.20 11.06
CA PHE A 208 23.54 16.51 9.84
C PHE A 208 23.10 15.05 9.83
N ALA A 209 23.19 14.33 10.96
CA ALA A 209 22.71 12.95 11.07
C ALA A 209 21.20 12.85 10.78
N ILE A 210 20.39 13.73 11.36
CA ILE A 210 18.94 13.80 11.09
C ILE A 210 18.67 14.12 9.62
N ALA A 211 19.41 15.07 9.03
CA ALA A 211 19.24 15.42 7.63
C ALA A 211 19.51 14.23 6.68
N PHE A 212 20.60 13.49 6.87
CA PHE A 212 20.88 12.28 6.08
C PHE A 212 19.87 11.17 6.32
N PHE A 213 19.40 11.00 7.57
CA PHE A 213 18.34 10.05 7.89
C PHE A 213 17.03 10.39 7.16
N LEU A 214 16.62 11.66 7.12
CA LEU A 214 15.43 12.09 6.40
C LEU A 214 15.55 11.85 4.89
N VAL A 215 16.70 12.18 4.29
CA VAL A 215 16.96 11.92 2.87
C VAL A 215 16.85 10.43 2.56
N PHE A 216 17.48 9.59 3.37
CA PHE A 216 17.37 8.14 3.25
C PHE A 216 15.92 7.66 3.36
N HIS A 217 15.18 8.14 4.36
CA HIS A 217 13.81 7.72 4.59
C HIS A 217 12.87 8.12 3.45
N ILE A 218 13.00 9.36 2.95
CA ILE A 218 12.20 9.86 1.82
C ILE A 218 12.46 9.04 0.56
N ILE A 219 13.73 8.77 0.24
CA ILE A 219 14.09 7.96 -0.94
C ILE A 219 13.58 6.54 -0.76
N SER A 220 13.85 5.90 0.39
CA SER A 220 13.43 4.52 0.66
C SER A 220 11.91 4.36 0.60
N PHE A 221 11.16 5.28 1.19
CA PHE A 221 9.70 5.26 1.14
C PHE A 221 9.18 5.48 -0.29
N SER A 222 9.77 6.42 -1.03
CA SER A 222 9.37 6.70 -2.40
C SER A 222 9.62 5.50 -3.33
N THR A 223 10.79 4.86 -3.22
CA THR A 223 11.12 3.71 -4.08
C THR A 223 10.32 2.47 -3.70
N GLU A 224 10.04 2.24 -2.42
CA GLU A 224 9.13 1.20 -1.96
C GLU A 224 7.74 1.34 -2.61
N ARG A 225 7.19 2.55 -2.64
CA ARG A 225 5.90 2.82 -3.28
C ARG A 225 5.93 2.57 -4.79
N LEU A 226 7.05 2.89 -5.46
CA LEU A 226 7.23 2.62 -6.89
C LEU A 226 7.33 1.12 -7.21
N VAL A 227 7.97 0.35 -6.33
CA VAL A 227 8.06 -1.12 -6.46
C VAL A 227 6.69 -1.76 -6.24
N ILE A 228 5.98 -1.38 -5.18
CA ILE A 228 4.63 -1.92 -4.89
C ILE A 228 3.67 -1.60 -6.03
N ALA A 229 3.77 -0.41 -6.64
CA ALA A 229 2.98 -0.03 -7.81
C ALA A 229 3.37 -0.77 -9.11
N GLY A 230 4.36 -1.68 -9.07
CA GLY A 230 4.82 -2.44 -10.23
C GLY A 230 5.61 -1.62 -11.26
N LYS A 231 6.06 -0.40 -10.92
CA LYS A 231 6.80 0.47 -11.84
C LYS A 231 8.31 0.23 -11.83
N LEU A 232 8.82 -0.32 -10.73
CA LEU A 232 10.23 -0.70 -10.56
C LEU A 232 10.32 -2.15 -10.07
N THR A 233 11.37 -2.85 -10.48
CA THR A 233 11.66 -4.19 -9.94
C THR A 233 12.15 -4.07 -8.49
N ALA A 234 11.81 -5.06 -7.66
CA ALA A 234 12.08 -5.02 -6.22
C ALA A 234 13.58 -4.92 -5.88
N TRP A 235 14.43 -5.58 -6.67
CA TRP A 235 15.88 -5.58 -6.47
C TRP A 235 16.51 -4.18 -6.54
N PRO A 236 16.50 -3.44 -7.68
CA PRO A 236 17.08 -2.11 -7.71
C PRO A 236 16.29 -1.15 -6.82
N GLY A 237 14.96 -1.21 -6.82
CA GLY A 237 14.10 -0.25 -6.13
C GLY A 237 14.37 -0.16 -4.62
N MET A 238 14.54 -1.30 -3.95
CA MET A 238 14.81 -1.31 -2.50
C MET A 238 16.25 -0.90 -2.15
N TRP A 239 17.20 -1.06 -3.07
CA TRP A 239 18.61 -0.74 -2.84
C TRP A 239 19.01 0.65 -3.33
N MET A 240 18.12 1.39 -4.01
CA MET A 240 18.41 2.75 -4.47
C MET A 240 18.84 3.68 -3.34
N SER A 241 18.20 3.60 -2.17
CA SER A 241 18.52 4.47 -1.04
C SER A 241 19.94 4.21 -0.51
N THR A 242 20.34 2.95 -0.36
CA THR A 242 21.69 2.57 0.07
C THR A 242 22.72 2.89 -1.00
N LEU A 243 22.42 2.67 -2.29
CA LEU A 243 23.30 3.03 -3.40
C LEU A 243 23.57 4.54 -3.50
N VAL A 244 22.61 5.40 -3.12
CA VAL A 244 22.80 6.85 -3.08
C VAL A 244 23.63 7.28 -1.87
N LEU A 245 23.39 6.70 -0.69
CA LEU A 245 24.09 7.09 0.54
C LEU A 245 25.50 6.50 0.65
N LEU A 246 25.74 5.31 0.10
CA LEU A 246 27.03 4.62 0.17
C LEU A 246 28.21 5.44 -0.38
N PRO A 247 28.15 6.03 -1.59
CA PRO A 247 29.25 6.86 -2.10
C PRO A 247 29.45 8.12 -1.26
N VAL A 248 28.39 8.69 -0.69
CA VAL A 248 28.48 9.86 0.21
C VAL A 248 29.18 9.46 1.52
N GLY A 249 28.79 8.35 2.14
CA GLY A 249 29.42 7.85 3.35
C GLY A 249 30.89 7.47 3.15
N LEU A 250 31.23 6.84 2.02
CA LEU A 250 32.60 6.50 1.66
C LEU A 250 33.43 7.76 1.40
N PHE A 251 32.89 8.74 0.66
CA PHE A 251 33.54 10.01 0.39
C PHE A 251 33.82 10.81 1.66
N LEU A 252 32.85 10.88 2.57
CA LEU A 252 33.01 11.56 3.87
C LEU A 252 34.04 10.85 4.75
N THR A 253 34.01 9.52 4.80
CA THR A 253 35.00 8.72 5.55
C THR A 253 36.42 8.94 5.01
N TRP A 254 36.61 8.84 3.69
CA TRP A 254 37.92 9.04 3.05
C TRP A 254 38.48 10.44 3.31
N LYS A 255 37.62 11.45 3.22
CA LYS A 255 38.04 12.84 3.42
C LYS A 255 38.35 13.17 4.88
N ALA A 256 37.64 12.55 5.82
CA ALA A 256 37.95 12.64 7.24
C ALA A 256 39.28 11.97 7.59
N ALA A 257 39.54 10.79 7.01
CA ALA A 257 40.76 10.03 7.24
C ALA A 257 42.00 10.71 6.63
N SER A 258 41.83 11.52 5.59
CA SER A 258 42.93 12.20 4.87
C SER A 258 43.28 13.59 5.44
N ASP A 259 42.85 13.88 6.68
CA ASP A 259 43.24 15.05 7.50
C ASP A 259 43.14 16.43 6.81
N SER A 260 42.21 16.57 5.86
CA SER A 260 41.96 17.84 5.19
C SER A 260 40.91 18.61 6.00
N PRO A 261 41.20 19.83 6.51
CA PRO A 261 40.24 20.61 7.26
C PRO A 261 39.07 20.96 6.33
N LEU A 262 38.01 20.20 6.48
CA LEU A 262 36.80 20.20 5.66
C LEU A 262 35.96 21.50 5.78
N LEU A 263 36.47 22.48 6.52
CA LEU A 263 35.78 23.70 6.90
C LEU A 263 36.71 24.91 6.82
N ASP A 264 37.50 24.99 5.75
CA ASP A 264 37.81 26.32 5.22
C ASP A 264 36.58 26.76 4.42
N ARG A 265 35.89 27.78 4.92
CA ARG A 265 34.68 28.38 4.31
C ARG A 265 34.89 28.62 2.80
N ASP A 266 36.12 28.89 2.41
CA ASP A 266 36.59 29.11 1.04
C ASP A 266 36.51 27.87 0.14
N ALA A 267 36.67 26.64 0.64
CA ALA A 267 36.53 25.43 -0.18
C ALA A 267 35.08 25.17 -0.62
N TYR A 268 34.11 25.51 0.24
CA TYR A 268 32.68 25.40 -0.06
C TYR A 268 32.24 26.43 -1.10
N TYR A 269 32.66 27.70 -0.95
CA TYR A 269 32.41 28.75 -1.94
C TYR A 269 33.04 28.42 -3.30
N ARG A 270 34.29 27.94 -3.33
CA ARG A 270 34.97 27.54 -4.58
C ARG A 270 34.30 26.34 -5.26
N GLY A 271 33.80 25.36 -4.50
CA GLY A 271 33.08 24.21 -5.06
C GLY A 271 31.73 24.59 -5.66
N TRP A 272 30.98 25.46 -4.97
CA TRP A 272 29.70 26.00 -5.42
C TRP A 272 29.84 26.89 -6.65
N GLU A 273 30.88 27.74 -6.71
CA GLU A 273 31.20 28.56 -7.88
C GLU A 273 31.63 27.71 -9.08
N LYS A 274 32.39 26.64 -8.86
CA LYS A 274 32.82 25.73 -9.94
C LYS A 274 31.65 24.93 -10.52
N LEU A 275 30.65 24.59 -9.69
CA LEU A 275 29.42 23.94 -10.14
C LEU A 275 28.49 24.92 -10.86
N ARG A 276 28.32 26.14 -10.31
CA ARG A 276 27.54 27.22 -10.93
C ARG A 276 28.13 27.70 -12.26
N SER A 277 29.45 27.80 -12.36
CA SER A 277 30.14 28.20 -13.61
C SER A 277 30.08 27.14 -14.71
N ARG A 278 30.00 25.84 -14.36
CA ARG A 278 29.72 24.79 -15.35
C ARG A 278 28.29 24.84 -15.88
N PHE A 279 27.33 25.23 -15.04
CA PHE A 279 25.94 25.44 -15.47
C PHE A 279 25.76 26.75 -16.27
N SER A 280 26.48 27.82 -15.90
CA SER A 280 26.44 29.11 -16.59
C SER A 280 27.15 29.11 -17.95
N ARG A 281 27.98 28.11 -18.25
CA ARG A 281 28.68 27.96 -19.53
C ARG A 281 27.79 27.50 -20.70
N HIS A 282 26.54 27.10 -20.42
CA HIS A 282 25.55 26.77 -21.46
C HIS A 282 24.63 27.95 -21.85
N ALA A 283 24.83 29.14 -21.25
CA ALA A 283 24.22 30.37 -21.73
C ALA A 283 25.27 31.18 -22.50
N GLY A 284 25.47 30.81 -23.77
CA GLY A 284 26.27 31.59 -24.72
C GLY A 284 25.63 32.96 -24.99
N PRO A 285 26.43 33.96 -25.42
CA PRO A 285 26.00 35.35 -25.53
C PRO A 285 25.11 35.54 -26.75
N SER A 286 23.92 36.11 -26.55
CA SER A 286 23.15 36.72 -27.63
C SER A 286 23.78 38.07 -27.96
N THR A 287 24.63 38.07 -29.00
CA THR A 287 24.89 39.25 -29.82
C THR A 287 23.57 39.86 -30.27
N LEU A 288 23.37 41.18 -30.10
CA LEU A 288 22.58 42.01 -31.02
C LEU A 288 22.77 43.50 -30.66
N SER A 289 23.17 44.24 -31.71
CA SER A 289 23.22 45.70 -31.94
C SER A 289 24.04 46.57 -30.99
#